data_AF-X1JLV1-F1
#
_entry.id   AF-X1JLV1-F1
#
_cell.length_a   1.000
_cell.length_b   1.000
_cell.length_c   1.000
_cell.angle_alpha   90.00
_cell.angle_beta   90.00
_cell.angle_gamma   90.00
#
_symmetry.space_group_name_H-M   'P 1'
#
loop_
_entity.id
_entity.type
_entity.pdbx_description
1 polymer ?
#
loop_
_entity_poly.entity_id
_entity_poly.type
_entity_poly.pdbx_seq_one_letter_code
_entity_poly.pdbx_strand_id
1 'polypeptide(L)' 'RLYFNNAGILFFAREPQRFIRWSVFTVALFKDNAGVDIIDRKEIEGSLFEIVEEVMKFVRLYSKVAYRFTSSPRRENVYE' A
#
# COMPACT_ATOMS: atom_id res chain seq x y z
N ARG A 1 31.60 8.83 17.91
CA ARG A 1 30.52 9.51 17.15
C ARG A 1 29.48 8.46 16.82
N LEU A 2 28.20 8.72 17.10
CA LEU A 2 27.12 7.79 16.75
C LEU A 2 26.80 7.97 15.26
N TYR A 3 26.77 6.89 14.48
CA TYR A 3 26.40 6.90 13.07
C TYR A 3 25.17 6.01 12.88
N PHE A 4 24.12 6.58 12.29
CA PHE A 4 22.94 5.83 11.90
C PHE A 4 23.14 5.33 10.48
N ASN A 5 22.93 4.04 10.26
CA ASN A 5 22.86 3.49 8.91
C ASN A 5 21.44 3.65 8.35
N ASN A 6 21.31 3.53 7.02
CA ASN A 6 20.02 3.73 6.34
C ASN A 6 18.95 2.78 6.86
N ALA A 7 19.32 1.53 7.16
CA ALA A 7 18.38 0.55 7.73
C ALA A 7 17.82 1.05 9.07
N GLY A 8 18.67 1.47 10.00
CA GLY A 8 18.24 1.97 11.31
C GLY A 8 17.32 3.19 11.19
N ILE A 9 17.58 4.06 10.22
CA ILE A 9 16.70 5.20 9.92
C ILE A 9 15.34 4.72 9.40
N LEU A 10 15.30 3.84 8.40
CA LEU A 10 14.06 3.36 7.80
C LEU A 10 13.18 2.57 8.78
N PHE A 11 13.78 1.77 9.65
CA PHE A 11 13.05 0.93 10.60
C PHE A 11 12.60 1.69 11.86
N PHE A 12 13.38 2.66 12.34
CA PHE A 12 13.20 3.19 13.70
C PHE A 12 13.15 4.73 13.79
N ALA A 13 13.42 5.48 12.73
CA ALA A 13 13.19 6.91 12.76
C ALA A 13 11.68 7.20 12.70
N ARG A 14 11.23 8.17 13.50
CA ARG A 14 9.84 8.66 13.46
C ARG A 14 9.47 9.27 12.10
N GLU A 15 10.44 9.89 11.43
CA GLU A 15 10.28 10.52 10.11
C GLU A 15 11.50 10.21 9.23
N PRO A 16 11.59 9.00 8.63
CA PRO A 16 12.72 8.62 7.78
C PRO A 16 12.94 9.56 6.59
N GLN A 17 11.88 10.21 6.11
CA GLN A 17 11.86 11.13 4.97
C GLN A 17 12.76 12.35 5.18
N ARG A 18 13.00 12.74 6.45
CA ARG A 18 13.94 13.82 6.79
C ARG A 18 15.39 13.47 6.46
N PHE A 19 15.73 12.18 6.42
CA PHE A 19 17.07 11.68 6.11
C PHE A 19 17.14 11.09 4.71
N ILE A 20 16.09 10.38 4.30
CA ILE A 20 15.96 9.66 3.04
C ILE A 20 14.67 10.14 2.37
N ARG A 21 14.74 11.25 1.62
CA ARG A 21 13.57 11.92 1.02
C ARG A 21 12.72 11.03 0.12
N TRP A 22 13.33 10.02 -0.50
CA TRP A 22 12.64 9.03 -1.34
C TRP A 22 12.10 7.83 -0.57
N SER A 23 12.10 7.86 0.77
CA SER A 23 11.44 6.86 1.61
C SER A 23 9.92 7.05 1.60
N VAL A 24 9.33 7.09 0.41
CA VAL A 24 7.89 7.29 0.20
C VAL A 24 7.42 6.14 -0.67
N PHE A 25 6.26 5.57 -0.34
CA PHE A 25 5.66 4.50 -1.11
C PHE A 25 4.35 4.96 -1.72
N THR A 26 4.20 4.82 -3.03
CA THR A 26 2.97 5.19 -3.73
C THR A 26 2.18 3.93 -4.05
N VAL A 27 0.93 3.89 -3.62
CA VAL A 27 -0.05 2.88 -4.04
C VAL A 27 -1.06 3.53 -4.97
N ALA A 28 -1.45 2.81 -6.02
CA ALA A 28 -2.47 3.25 -6.96
C ALA A 28 -3.37 2.07 -7.35
N LEU A 29 -4.66 2.32 -7.39
CA LEU A 29 -5.66 1.43 -7.97
C LEU A 29 -6.03 1.96 -9.35
N PHE A 30 -5.83 1.12 -10.35
CA PHE A 30 -6.23 1.40 -11.72
C PHE A 30 -7.56 0.73 -12.04
N LYS A 31 -8.32 1.32 -12.96
CA LYS A 31 -9.59 0.78 -13.43
C LYS A 31 -9.44 -0.47 -14.28
N ASP A 32 -8.35 -0.53 -15.04
CA ASP A 32 -8.03 -1.62 -15.94
C ASP A 32 -6.52 -1.79 -16.06
N ASN A 33 -6.12 -2.82 -16.81
CA ASN A 33 -4.71 -3.12 -17.06
C ASN A 33 -4.04 -2.15 -18.04
N ALA A 34 -4.78 -1.20 -18.63
CA ALA A 34 -4.19 -0.16 -19.46
C ALA A 34 -3.46 0.88 -18.61
N GLY A 35 -3.82 1.00 -17.31
CA GLY A 35 -3.12 1.85 -16.35
C GLY A 35 -3.31 3.36 -16.62
N VAL A 36 -4.28 3.73 -17.44
CA VAL A 36 -4.56 5.12 -17.82
C VAL A 36 -5.51 5.77 -16.81
N ASP A 37 -6.54 5.04 -16.40
CA ASP A 37 -7.57 5.51 -15.47
C ASP A 37 -7.19 5.12 -14.03
N ILE A 38 -6.83 6.11 -13.21
CA ILE A 38 -6.56 5.93 -11.77
C ILE A 38 -7.87 6.11 -11.00
N ILE A 39 -8.28 5.08 -10.26
CA ILE A 39 -9.44 5.11 -9.36
C ILE A 39 -9.07 5.73 -8.02
N ASP A 40 -7.93 5.32 -7.46
CA ASP A 40 -7.41 5.88 -6.22
C ASP A 40 -5.88 5.86 -6.25
N ARG A 41 -5.26 6.85 -5.60
CA ARG A 41 -3.82 6.96 -5.44
C ARG A 41 -3.51 7.54 -4.07
N LYS A 42 -2.61 6.89 -3.35
CA LYS A 42 -2.13 7.36 -2.05
C LYS A 42 -0.61 7.31 -1.98
N GLU A 43 -0.02 8.39 -1.51
CA GLU A 43 1.38 8.43 -1.11
C GLU A 43 1.46 8.17 0.39
N ILE A 44 2.34 7.25 0.77
CA ILE A 44 2.47 6.72 2.13
C ILE A 44 3.89 7.03 2.62
N GLU A 45 3.94 7.75 3.74
CA GLU A 45 5.15 8.14 4.44
C GLU A 45 5.15 7.53 5.85
N GLY A 46 6.25 7.74 6.58
CA GLY A 46 6.51 7.13 7.90
C GLY A 46 7.64 6.12 7.89
N SER A 47 7.76 5.39 8.99
CA SER A 47 8.66 4.24 9.14
C SER A 47 8.28 3.10 8.20
N LEU A 48 9.22 2.18 7.97
CA LEU A 48 8.97 1.04 7.09
C LEU A 48 7.80 0.16 7.59
N PHE A 49 7.61 0.04 8.90
CA PHE A 49 6.49 -0.71 9.49
C PHE A 49 5.15 -0.03 9.21
N GLU A 50 5.07 1.28 9.39
CA GLU A 50 3.86 2.07 9.10
C GLU A 50 3.52 2.03 7.61
N ILE A 51 4.54 2.15 6.75
CA ILE A 51 4.37 2.04 5.29
C ILE A 51 3.77 0.67 4.94
N VAL A 52 4.34 -0.43 5.43
CA VAL A 52 3.82 -1.78 5.17
C VAL A 52 2.38 -1.93 5.69
N GLU A 53 2.08 -1.43 6.89
CA GLU A 53 0.74 -1.52 7.47
C GLU A 53 -0.30 -0.78 6.62
N GLU A 54 0.01 0.46 6.21
CA GLU A 54 -0.86 1.30 5.38
C GLU A 54 -1.03 0.75 3.97
N VAL A 55 0.04 0.23 3.35
CA VAL A 55 -0.05 -0.47 2.07
C VAL A 55 -0.97 -1.68 2.19
N MET A 56 -0.81 -2.49 3.24
CA MET A 56 -1.66 -3.66 3.45
C MET A 56 -3.11 -3.28 3.75
N LYS A 57 -3.38 -2.14 4.40
CA LYS A 57 -4.75 -1.60 4.55
C LYS A 57 -5.33 -1.20 3.19
N PHE A 58 -4.58 -0.51 2.35
CA PHE A 58 -5.00 -0.13 0.99
C PHE A 58 -5.30 -1.36 0.14
N VAL A 59 -4.38 -2.32 0.10
CA VAL A 59 -4.57 -3.58 -0.62
C VAL A 59 -5.81 -4.30 -0.10
N ARG A 60 -5.98 -4.45 1.21
CA ARG A 60 -7.18 -5.11 1.78
C ARG A 60 -8.47 -4.37 1.50
N LEU A 61 -8.46 -3.04 1.43
CA LEU A 61 -9.64 -2.23 1.12
C LEU A 61 -10.19 -2.58 -0.28
N TYR A 62 -9.30 -2.72 -1.25
CA TYR A 62 -9.67 -2.98 -2.64
C TYR A 62 -9.63 -4.46 -3.05
N SER A 63 -8.93 -5.30 -2.29
CA SER A 63 -8.89 -6.76 -2.47
C SER A 63 -10.07 -7.46 -1.80
N LYS A 64 -10.70 -6.86 -0.78
CA LYS A 64 -11.91 -7.43 -0.16
C LYS A 64 -13.12 -7.25 -1.06
N VAL A 65 -13.41 -8.34 -1.76
CA VAL A 65 -14.68 -8.70 -2.38
C VAL A 65 -15.07 -7.90 -3.62
N ALA A 66 -14.48 -8.30 -4.74
CA ALA A 66 -15.28 -8.45 -5.95
C ALA A 66 -16.39 -9.49 -5.69
N TYR A 67 -17.43 -9.11 -4.94
CA TYR A 67 -18.75 -9.70 -5.12
C TYR A 67 -19.17 -9.27 -6.53
N ARG A 68 -18.82 -10.07 -7.52
CA ARG A 68 -19.65 -10.14 -8.71
C ARG A 68 -21.00 -10.64 -8.22
N PHE A 69 -21.98 -9.75 -8.15
CA PHE A 69 -23.36 -10.19 -8.30
C PHE A 69 -23.51 -10.70 -9.74
N THR A 70 -23.00 -11.91 -10.00
CA THR A 70 -23.63 -12.75 -11.02
C THR A 70 -25.06 -12.90 -10.53
N SER A 71 -26.04 -12.81 -11.42
CA SER A 71 -27.50 -12.69 -11.18
C SER A 71 -28.14 -13.88 -10.44
N SER A 72 -27.42 -14.57 -9.57
CA SER A 72 -27.81 -15.73 -8.80
C SER A 72 -27.20 -15.63 -7.40
N PRO A 73 -28.00 -15.72 -6.33
CA PRO A 73 -27.53 -15.52 -4.96
C PRO A 73 -26.80 -16.78 -4.44
N ARG A 74 -25.54 -16.98 -4.84
CA ARG A 74 -24.66 -17.97 -4.20
C ARG A 74 -23.25 -17.41 -4.02
N ARG A 75 -22.73 -17.57 -2.81
CA ARG A 75 -21.34 -17.26 -2.42
C ARG A 75 -20.43 -18.35 -2.98
N GLU A 76 -19.49 -17.98 -3.83
CA GLU A 76 -18.32 -18.79 -4.15
C GLU A 76 -17.07 -18.06 -3.67
N ASN A 77 -16.33 -18.67 -2.76
CA ASN A 77 -15.00 -18.19 -2.37
C ASN A 77 -14.02 -18.71 -3.43
N VAL A 78 -13.60 -17.84 -4.33
CA VAL A 78 -12.50 -18.13 -5.24
C VAL A 78 -11.23 -17.60 -4.59
N TYR A 79 -10.31 -18.50 -4.23
CA TYR A 79 -8.93 -18.17 -3.91
C TYR A 79 -8.11 -18.43 -5.17
N GLU A 80 -7.31 -17.45 -5.57
CA GLU A 80 -6.31 -17.58 -6.63
C GLU A 80 -5.12 -18.43 -6.17
#